data_AF-A0AAU3JWC3-F1
#
_entry.id   AF-A0AAU3JWC3-F1
#
_cell.length_a   1.000
_cell.length_b   1.000
_cell.length_c   1.000
_cell.angle_alpha   90.00
_cell.angle_beta   90.00
_cell.angle_gamma   90.00
#
_symmetry.space_group_name_H-M   'P 1'
#
loop_
_entity.id
_entity.type
_entity.pdbx_description
1 polymer ?
#
loop_
_entity_poly.entity_id
_entity_poly.type
_entity_poly.pdbx_seq_one_letter_code
_entity_poly.pdbx_strand_id
1 'polypeptide(L)'
;MRTHTTRTTTRLALVLTLTTALFAAGCGGEQAESGTAPDRKESPSPSAGRAQQVADAWDGSEAAKAWRSGYHPMGDPAQAPANGFHSDADNEAFGLENYVLSGQLPTTAPEKGQVKWEGGGSLTLPLLDARRTYTALDRNSSPDAPHLTVTGAKLGEMTIATSRGPATVPAWLFTLDGYAEPLKRVAVKPSKLPKPPIGQLEESPTELKELPRMVEVSEDGRTVTVEAHHGSCDDGPRVQALETDGSVVLSATVAGGNYEGACDAAMLAKKVKVTLDRPLGDRIILDAFMGRPVPYAPPSWPSASWS
;
A
#
# COMPACT_ATOMS: atom_id res chain seq x y z
N MET A 1 -12.26 -69.04 8.06
CA MET A 1 -11.61 -70.36 8.24
C MET A 1 -10.10 -70.14 8.21
N ARG A 2 -9.42 -70.54 9.29
CA ARG A 2 -7.94 -70.66 9.48
C ARG A 2 -7.10 -69.38 9.57
N THR A 3 -6.99 -68.95 10.82
CA THR A 3 -5.77 -68.48 11.52
C THR A 3 -4.52 -69.31 11.21
N HIS A 4 -3.34 -68.67 11.25
CA HIS A 4 -2.13 -69.28 11.82
C HIS A 4 -1.20 -68.20 12.42
N THR A 5 -1.17 -68.20 13.75
CA THR A 5 -0.10 -67.69 14.60
C THR A 5 0.99 -68.76 14.69
N THR A 6 2.27 -68.39 14.74
CA THR A 6 3.29 -69.22 15.40
C THR A 6 4.35 -68.35 16.07
N ARG A 7 4.80 -68.85 17.20
CA ARG A 7 5.42 -68.14 18.33
C ARG A 7 6.82 -68.74 18.54
N THR A 8 7.71 -67.92 19.12
CA THR A 8 8.84 -68.28 20.02
C THR A 8 10.05 -69.06 19.50
N THR A 9 11.26 -68.53 19.75
CA THR A 9 12.12 -68.99 20.86
C THR A 9 13.35 -68.09 21.08
N THR A 10 13.81 -68.09 22.33
CA THR A 10 14.82 -67.23 22.97
C THR A 10 16.03 -68.08 23.38
N ARG A 11 17.24 -67.47 23.43
CA ARG A 11 18.38 -67.62 24.39
C ARG A 11 19.74 -67.62 23.66
N LEU A 12 20.67 -66.70 23.89
CA LEU A 12 21.49 -66.31 25.08
C LEU A 12 22.91 -66.91 24.97
N ALA A 13 23.92 -66.06 24.78
CA ALA A 13 25.31 -66.29 25.23
C ALA A 13 26.03 -64.94 25.41
N LEU A 14 26.73 -64.84 26.54
CA LEU A 14 27.40 -63.69 27.16
C LEU A 14 28.92 -63.76 26.83
N VAL A 15 29.65 -62.62 26.86
CA VAL A 15 30.87 -62.38 27.68
C VAL A 15 31.57 -61.05 27.31
N LEU A 16 31.69 -60.23 28.35
CA LEU A 16 32.63 -59.14 28.71
C LEU A 16 33.92 -58.92 27.89
N THR A 17 34.26 -57.63 27.68
CA THR A 17 35.62 -57.11 27.96
C THR A 17 35.58 -55.69 28.52
N LEU A 18 36.44 -55.46 29.51
CA LEU A 18 36.60 -54.32 30.39
C LEU A 18 37.69 -53.39 29.81
N THR A 19 37.50 -52.07 29.77
CA THR A 19 38.62 -51.10 29.67
C THR A 19 38.35 -49.87 30.52
N THR A 20 39.16 -49.73 31.57
CA THR A 20 39.31 -48.58 32.45
C THR A 20 40.48 -47.74 31.97
N ALA A 21 40.31 -46.41 31.87
CA ALA A 21 41.42 -45.46 31.81
C ALA A 21 41.08 -44.18 32.56
N LEU A 22 41.92 -43.87 33.55
CA LEU A 22 42.04 -42.64 34.33
C LEU A 22 42.23 -41.40 33.44
N PHE A 23 41.65 -40.25 33.80
CA PHE A 23 42.37 -38.97 33.74
C PHE A 23 41.91 -38.02 34.86
N ALA A 24 42.88 -37.24 35.32
CA ALA A 24 42.96 -36.53 36.57
C ALA A 24 42.19 -35.20 36.63
N ALA A 25 41.98 -34.73 37.86
CA ALA A 25 41.53 -33.40 38.22
C ALA A 25 42.51 -32.31 37.71
N GLY A 26 41.94 -31.18 37.27
CA GLY A 26 42.63 -29.91 37.05
C GLY A 26 41.65 -28.75 37.23
N CYS A 27 41.86 -27.95 38.28
CA CYS A 27 41.15 -26.69 38.55
C CYS A 27 41.84 -25.52 37.84
N GLY A 28 41.05 -24.50 37.49
CA GLY A 28 41.44 -23.09 37.58
C GLY A 28 42.08 -22.46 36.34
N GLY A 29 41.51 -21.34 35.90
CA GLY A 29 42.10 -20.47 34.88
C GLY A 29 41.17 -19.35 34.45
N GLU A 30 40.96 -18.35 35.31
CA GLU A 30 40.44 -17.04 34.94
C GLU A 30 41.53 -16.30 34.14
N GLN A 31 41.25 -15.90 32.90
CA GLN A 31 41.94 -14.77 32.28
C GLN A 31 41.04 -14.09 31.26
N ALA A 32 40.61 -12.88 31.63
CA ALA A 32 39.98 -11.94 30.73
C ALA A 32 41.01 -11.50 29.68
N GLU A 33 40.78 -11.88 28.44
CA GLU A 33 41.40 -11.22 27.29
C GLU A 33 40.33 -10.40 26.57
N SER A 34 40.52 -9.09 26.63
CA SER A 34 39.90 -8.10 25.76
C SER A 34 40.33 -8.34 24.31
N GLY A 35 39.66 -9.27 23.64
CA GLY A 35 39.72 -9.43 22.20
C GLY A 35 38.67 -8.53 21.55
N THR A 36 39.11 -7.47 20.88
CA THR A 36 38.30 -6.77 19.88
C THR A 36 37.84 -7.80 18.85
N ALA A 37 36.58 -8.23 18.96
CA ALA A 37 35.97 -9.08 17.95
C ALA A 37 35.97 -8.31 16.61
N PRO A 38 36.33 -8.94 15.49
CA PRO A 38 36.23 -8.28 14.19
C PRO A 38 34.76 -7.92 13.96
N ASP A 39 34.51 -6.72 13.42
CA ASP A 39 33.20 -6.25 13.00
C ASP A 39 32.45 -7.38 12.29
N ARG A 40 31.48 -7.96 13.01
CA ARG A 40 30.53 -8.89 12.42
C ARG A 40 29.72 -8.01 11.46
N LYS A 41 30.08 -8.03 10.18
CA LYS A 41 29.19 -7.52 9.12
C LYS A 41 27.85 -8.22 9.34
N GLU A 42 26.89 -7.51 9.92
CA GLU A 42 25.54 -8.00 10.11
C GLU A 42 25.03 -8.41 8.74
N SER A 43 24.76 -9.71 8.57
CA SER A 43 23.99 -10.17 7.42
C SER A 43 22.68 -9.37 7.43
N PRO A 44 22.26 -8.77 6.29
CA PRO A 44 21.03 -8.00 6.23
C PRO A 44 19.87 -8.82 6.80
N SER A 45 18.97 -8.17 7.54
CA SER A 45 17.72 -8.83 7.97
C SER A 45 16.98 -9.38 6.74
N PRO A 46 16.19 -10.46 6.87
CA PRO A 46 15.40 -10.97 5.74
C PRO A 46 14.53 -9.90 5.07
N SER A 47 13.97 -9.00 5.87
CA SER A 47 13.25 -7.79 5.42
C SER A 47 14.11 -6.82 4.61
N ALA A 48 15.35 -6.53 5.03
CA ALA A 48 16.28 -5.69 4.26
C ALA A 48 16.71 -6.36 2.95
N GLY A 49 16.96 -7.67 2.97
CA GLY A 49 17.27 -8.45 1.77
C GLY A 49 16.13 -8.42 0.75
N ARG A 50 14.87 -8.55 1.21
CA ARG A 50 13.71 -8.44 0.33
C ARG A 50 13.53 -7.03 -0.24
N ALA A 51 13.70 -6.00 0.58
CA ALA A 51 13.59 -4.61 0.12
C ALA A 51 14.59 -4.34 -1.02
N GLN A 52 15.82 -4.83 -0.90
CA GLN A 52 16.84 -4.71 -1.94
C GLN A 52 16.44 -5.44 -3.22
N GLN A 53 15.95 -6.68 -3.13
CA GLN A 53 15.46 -7.42 -4.31
C GLN A 53 14.35 -6.68 -5.05
N VAL A 54 13.43 -6.06 -4.33
CA VAL A 54 12.35 -5.26 -4.93
C VAL A 54 12.91 -4.01 -5.59
N ALA A 55 13.83 -3.30 -4.92
CA ALA A 55 14.48 -2.13 -5.50
C ALA A 55 15.21 -2.47 -6.80
N ASP A 56 16.03 -3.53 -6.79
CA ASP A 56 16.82 -3.99 -7.93
C ASP A 56 15.93 -4.44 -9.10
N ALA A 57 14.82 -5.14 -8.82
CA ALA A 57 13.90 -5.60 -9.85
C ALA A 57 13.15 -4.43 -10.53
N TRP A 58 12.88 -3.36 -9.79
CA TRP A 58 12.24 -2.16 -10.34
C TRP A 58 13.22 -1.25 -11.06
N ASP A 59 14.48 -1.19 -10.63
CA ASP A 59 15.46 -0.31 -11.25
C ASP A 59 15.68 -0.64 -12.74
N GLY A 60 15.69 0.40 -13.57
CA GLY A 60 15.77 0.28 -15.03
C GLY A 60 14.63 -0.48 -15.74
N SER A 61 13.68 -1.07 -15.02
CA SER A 61 12.64 -1.95 -15.59
C SER A 61 11.62 -1.21 -16.46
N GLU A 62 11.02 -1.92 -17.42
CA GLU A 62 9.90 -1.38 -18.21
C GLU A 62 8.68 -1.02 -17.34
N ALA A 63 8.49 -1.73 -16.22
CA ALA A 63 7.45 -1.42 -15.24
C ALA A 63 7.69 -0.05 -14.59
N ALA A 64 8.93 0.24 -14.18
CA ALA A 64 9.29 1.55 -13.62
C ALA A 64 9.15 2.68 -14.66
N LYS A 65 9.55 2.44 -15.91
CA LYS A 65 9.36 3.41 -17.01
C LYS A 65 7.88 3.70 -17.24
N ALA A 66 7.06 2.66 -17.36
CA ALA A 66 5.62 2.79 -17.54
C ALA A 66 4.97 3.58 -16.39
N TRP A 67 5.31 3.24 -15.13
CA TRP A 67 4.83 3.95 -13.95
C TRP A 67 5.20 5.44 -13.96
N ARG A 68 6.47 5.78 -14.23
CA ARG A 68 6.96 7.17 -14.27
C ARG A 68 6.34 7.98 -15.42
N SER A 69 5.97 7.33 -16.51
CA SER A 69 5.31 8.00 -17.64
C SER A 69 3.79 8.15 -17.48
N GLY A 70 3.19 7.43 -16.53
CA GLY A 70 1.75 7.34 -16.35
C GLY A 70 1.14 8.41 -15.45
N TYR A 71 -0.19 8.51 -15.52
CA TYR A 71 -1.03 9.23 -14.57
C TYR A 71 -1.60 8.25 -13.54
N HIS A 72 -1.09 8.32 -12.31
CA HIS A 72 -1.51 7.50 -11.19
C HIS A 72 -1.98 8.40 -10.05
N PRO A 73 -3.29 8.72 -9.97
CA PRO A 73 -3.81 9.61 -8.94
C PRO A 73 -3.66 8.99 -7.55
N MET A 74 -3.29 9.87 -6.61
CA MET A 74 -3.10 9.62 -5.19
C MET A 74 -3.94 10.58 -4.35
N GLY A 75 -5.09 11.02 -4.88
CA GLY A 75 -6.06 11.87 -4.21
C GLY A 75 -7.48 11.36 -4.43
N ASP A 76 -8.44 11.87 -3.67
CA ASP A 76 -9.85 11.65 -3.99
C ASP A 76 -10.16 12.24 -5.36
N PRO A 77 -10.70 11.43 -6.29
CA PRO A 77 -11.06 11.92 -7.61
C PRO A 77 -12.28 12.84 -7.65
N ALA A 78 -13.06 12.89 -6.58
CA ALA A 78 -14.18 13.78 -6.36
C ALA A 78 -13.81 14.75 -5.23
N GLN A 79 -13.96 16.05 -5.46
CA GLN A 79 -13.75 17.07 -4.44
C GLN A 79 -15.06 17.77 -4.15
N ALA A 80 -15.39 17.86 -2.87
CA ALA A 80 -16.50 18.65 -2.37
C ALA A 80 -16.40 20.12 -2.81
N PRO A 81 -17.51 20.88 -2.79
CA PRO A 81 -17.48 22.33 -2.90
C PRO A 81 -16.46 22.95 -1.93
N ALA A 82 -15.77 24.01 -2.36
CA ALA A 82 -14.64 24.57 -1.59
C ALA A 82 -15.03 25.05 -0.18
N ASN A 83 -16.28 25.45 0.02
CA ASN A 83 -16.83 25.89 1.31
C ASN A 83 -17.46 24.75 2.12
N GLY A 84 -17.27 23.49 1.70
CA GLY A 84 -17.87 22.31 2.31
C GLY A 84 -19.34 22.14 1.97
N PHE A 85 -19.97 21.16 2.63
CA PHE A 85 -21.39 20.86 2.51
C PHE A 85 -22.21 21.63 3.55
N HIS A 86 -23.45 21.97 3.22
CA HIS A 86 -24.34 22.77 4.07
C HIS A 86 -24.94 22.00 5.25
N SER A 87 -24.91 20.66 5.21
CA SER A 87 -25.52 19.80 6.23
C SER A 87 -24.79 18.45 6.39
N ASP A 88 -25.05 17.76 7.49
CA ASP A 88 -24.56 16.38 7.70
C ASP A 88 -25.16 15.41 6.68
N ALA A 89 -26.41 15.64 6.27
CA ALA A 89 -27.08 14.85 5.23
C ALA A 89 -26.39 14.99 3.86
N ASP A 90 -25.89 16.17 3.53
CA ASP A 90 -25.13 16.40 2.29
C ASP A 90 -23.73 15.75 2.35
N ASN A 91 -23.08 15.80 3.51
CA ASN A 91 -21.82 15.07 3.73
C ASN A 91 -22.03 13.56 3.60
N GLU A 92 -23.12 13.03 4.18
CA GLU A 92 -23.52 11.64 4.06
C GLU A 92 -23.80 11.26 2.60
N ALA A 93 -24.59 12.08 1.89
CA ALA A 93 -24.88 11.88 0.47
C ALA A 93 -23.60 11.81 -0.40
N PHE A 94 -22.64 12.71 -0.14
CA PHE A 94 -21.34 12.70 -0.82
C PHE A 94 -20.57 11.41 -0.54
N GLY A 95 -20.46 11.02 0.73
CA GLY A 95 -19.76 9.80 1.15
C GLY A 95 -20.42 8.52 0.67
N LEU A 96 -21.75 8.52 0.53
CA LEU A 96 -22.55 7.43 -0.03
C LEU A 96 -22.52 7.39 -1.55
N GLU A 97 -21.94 8.38 -2.22
CA GLU A 97 -21.97 8.52 -3.68
C GLU A 97 -23.40 8.53 -4.27
N ASN A 98 -24.35 9.19 -3.58
CA ASN A 98 -25.77 9.24 -3.93
C ASN A 98 -26.16 10.61 -4.52
N TYR A 99 -26.45 10.65 -5.82
CA TYR A 99 -26.75 11.89 -6.54
C TYR A 99 -28.00 11.77 -7.39
N VAL A 100 -28.68 12.88 -7.62
CA VAL A 100 -29.82 12.96 -8.56
C VAL A 100 -29.55 14.02 -9.62
N LEU A 101 -29.68 13.66 -10.89
CA LEU A 101 -29.57 14.61 -11.99
C LEU A 101 -30.94 15.24 -12.30
N SER A 102 -31.07 16.54 -12.05
CA SER A 102 -32.28 17.32 -12.38
C SER A 102 -32.10 18.24 -13.60
N GLY A 103 -30.85 18.49 -14.02
CA GLY A 103 -30.52 19.37 -15.14
C GLY A 103 -29.95 18.67 -16.37
N GLN A 104 -29.54 19.48 -17.35
CA GLN A 104 -28.90 18.98 -18.58
C GLN A 104 -27.37 19.00 -18.43
N LEU A 105 -26.74 17.88 -18.80
CA LEU A 105 -25.29 17.78 -18.91
C LEU A 105 -24.83 18.11 -20.33
N PRO A 106 -23.63 18.70 -20.52
CA PRO A 106 -23.05 18.90 -21.84
C PRO A 106 -22.99 17.60 -22.64
N THR A 107 -23.41 17.67 -23.91
CA THR A 107 -23.41 16.53 -24.84
C THR A 107 -22.14 16.44 -25.68
N THR A 108 -21.28 17.45 -25.62
CA THR A 108 -20.02 17.53 -26.34
C THR A 108 -18.88 17.84 -25.38
N ALA A 109 -17.70 17.30 -25.69
CA ALA A 109 -16.46 17.55 -24.97
C ALA A 109 -15.27 17.31 -25.93
N PRO A 110 -14.09 17.91 -25.67
CA PRO A 110 -12.87 17.51 -26.35
C PRO A 110 -12.61 16.01 -26.20
N GLU A 111 -12.03 15.36 -27.21
CA GLU A 111 -11.70 13.93 -27.13
C GLU A 111 -10.56 13.63 -26.13
N LYS A 112 -9.72 14.63 -25.89
CA LYS A 112 -8.49 14.50 -25.10
C LYS A 112 -8.38 15.62 -24.09
N GLY A 113 -7.82 15.28 -22.94
CA GLY A 113 -7.45 16.21 -21.88
C GLY A 113 -5.97 16.07 -21.53
N GLN A 114 -5.40 17.11 -20.92
CA GLN A 114 -3.98 17.14 -20.56
C GLN A 114 -3.83 17.18 -19.04
N VAL A 115 -3.13 16.19 -18.49
CA VAL A 115 -2.62 16.20 -17.13
C VAL A 115 -1.31 16.98 -17.12
N LYS A 116 -1.16 17.96 -16.24
CA LYS A 116 0.03 18.81 -16.12
C LYS A 116 0.56 18.75 -14.69
N TRP A 117 1.82 18.38 -14.51
CA TRP A 117 2.44 18.33 -13.19
C TRP A 117 3.10 19.66 -12.85
N GLU A 118 3.06 20.06 -11.59
CA GLU A 118 3.71 21.28 -11.10
C GLU A 118 5.24 21.21 -11.27
N GLY A 119 5.83 20.02 -11.06
CA GLY A 119 7.24 19.73 -11.33
C GLY A 119 7.61 19.70 -12.83
N GLY A 120 6.65 19.93 -13.72
CA GLY A 120 6.83 19.95 -15.16
C GLY A 120 6.42 18.66 -15.87
N GLY A 121 6.31 18.77 -17.20
CA GLY A 121 5.82 17.69 -18.05
C GLY A 121 4.30 17.63 -18.13
N SER A 122 3.80 16.87 -19.10
CA SER A 122 2.37 16.69 -19.31
C SER A 122 2.05 15.35 -19.98
N LEU A 123 0.83 14.86 -19.79
CA LEU A 123 0.35 13.64 -20.39
C LEU A 123 -1.04 13.87 -20.99
N THR A 124 -1.19 13.56 -22.28
CA THR A 124 -2.48 13.63 -22.96
C THR A 124 -3.21 12.29 -22.82
N LEU A 125 -4.43 12.33 -22.28
CA LEU A 125 -5.27 11.17 -22.05
C LEU A 125 -6.64 11.34 -22.69
N PRO A 126 -7.36 10.24 -23.02
CA PRO A 126 -8.75 10.32 -23.41
C PRO A 126 -9.58 11.00 -22.32
N LEU A 127 -10.37 12.00 -22.72
CA LEU A 127 -11.30 12.69 -21.83
C LEU A 127 -12.61 11.89 -21.76
N LEU A 128 -13.14 11.77 -20.55
CA LEU A 128 -14.49 11.28 -20.31
C LEU A 128 -15.47 12.44 -20.52
N ASP A 129 -16.58 12.18 -21.22
CA ASP A 129 -17.68 13.13 -21.32
C ASP A 129 -18.40 13.32 -19.96
N ALA A 130 -19.22 14.36 -19.87
CA ALA A 130 -19.92 14.74 -18.64
C ALA A 130 -20.84 13.63 -18.14
N ARG A 131 -21.53 12.92 -19.04
CA ARG A 131 -22.48 11.86 -18.70
C ARG A 131 -21.77 10.65 -18.11
N ARG A 132 -20.70 10.18 -18.76
CA ARG A 132 -19.87 9.08 -18.24
C ARG A 132 -19.23 9.43 -16.91
N THR A 133 -18.84 10.69 -16.73
CA THR A 133 -18.26 11.16 -15.46
C THR A 133 -19.32 11.22 -14.36
N TYR A 134 -20.53 11.69 -14.65
CA TYR A 134 -21.67 11.66 -13.73
C TYR A 134 -22.01 10.23 -13.30
N THR A 135 -22.13 9.29 -14.24
CA THR A 135 -22.39 7.87 -13.92
C THR A 135 -21.28 7.23 -13.07
N ALA A 136 -20.04 7.72 -13.17
CA ALA A 136 -18.94 7.26 -12.32
C ALA A 136 -18.92 7.89 -10.92
N LEU A 137 -19.66 8.99 -10.74
CA LEU A 137 -19.86 9.72 -9.48
C LEU A 137 -21.08 9.20 -8.71
N ASP A 138 -22.19 8.95 -9.42
CA ASP A 138 -23.45 8.46 -8.87
C ASP A 138 -23.50 6.93 -8.85
N ARG A 139 -22.99 6.34 -7.76
CA ARG A 139 -22.87 4.88 -7.62
C ARG A 139 -23.88 4.25 -6.69
N ASN A 140 -24.55 5.07 -5.90
CA ASN A 140 -25.61 4.64 -5.03
C ASN A 140 -26.90 5.28 -5.52
N SER A 141 -27.90 4.47 -5.82
CA SER A 141 -29.22 4.96 -6.25
C SER A 141 -30.27 4.69 -5.19
N SER A 142 -29.89 4.79 -3.91
CA SER A 142 -30.79 4.56 -2.79
C SER A 142 -31.81 5.70 -2.68
N PRO A 143 -33.10 5.44 -2.92
CA PRO A 143 -34.13 6.48 -2.91
C PRO A 143 -34.43 7.01 -1.51
N ASP A 144 -34.14 6.22 -0.47
CA ASP A 144 -34.45 6.54 0.93
C ASP A 144 -33.27 7.20 1.67
N ALA A 145 -32.09 7.27 1.03
CA ALA A 145 -30.91 7.92 1.59
C ALA A 145 -30.81 9.40 1.15
N PRO A 146 -30.14 10.26 1.93
CA PRO A 146 -29.81 11.62 1.49
C PRO A 146 -29.09 11.62 0.14
N HIS A 147 -29.40 12.60 -0.72
CA HIS A 147 -28.78 12.75 -2.03
C HIS A 147 -28.45 14.21 -2.32
N LEU A 148 -27.43 14.42 -3.16
CA LEU A 148 -27.09 15.73 -3.72
C LEU A 148 -27.71 15.89 -5.11
N THR A 149 -28.37 17.02 -5.35
CA THR A 149 -28.99 17.29 -6.65
C THR A 149 -28.02 18.01 -7.59
N VAL A 150 -27.68 17.39 -8.72
CA VAL A 150 -26.86 17.95 -9.80
C VAL A 150 -27.76 18.65 -10.82
N THR A 151 -27.51 19.94 -11.05
CA THR A 151 -28.31 20.80 -11.95
C THR A 151 -27.58 21.15 -13.25
N GLY A 152 -26.29 20.84 -13.36
CA GLY A 152 -25.51 21.09 -14.56
C GLY A 152 -24.04 20.71 -14.41
N ALA A 153 -23.28 20.87 -15.49
CA ALA A 153 -21.83 20.67 -15.45
C ALA A 153 -21.12 21.57 -16.47
N LYS A 154 -19.88 21.91 -16.17
CA LYS A 154 -18.94 22.50 -17.13
C LYS A 154 -17.58 21.84 -17.04
N LEU A 155 -16.86 21.80 -18.15
CA LEU A 155 -15.47 21.34 -18.16
C LEU A 155 -14.60 22.42 -17.51
N GLY A 156 -13.72 22.00 -16.62
CA GLY A 156 -12.72 22.83 -15.97
C GLY A 156 -11.51 21.99 -15.57
N GLU A 157 -10.80 22.44 -14.55
CA GLU A 157 -9.63 21.75 -14.02
C GLU A 157 -9.71 21.63 -12.50
N MET A 158 -8.99 20.67 -11.95
CA MET A 158 -8.76 20.51 -10.51
C MET A 158 -7.33 20.07 -10.25
N THR A 159 -6.82 20.30 -9.04
CA THR A 159 -5.54 19.74 -8.62
C THR A 159 -5.77 18.44 -7.86
N ILE A 160 -4.96 17.44 -8.15
CA ILE A 160 -4.97 16.15 -7.46
C ILE A 160 -3.52 15.72 -7.18
N ALA A 161 -3.28 15.12 -6.01
CA ALA A 161 -2.00 14.47 -5.74
C ALA A 161 -1.83 13.26 -6.68
N THR A 162 -0.62 13.04 -7.19
CA THR A 162 -0.28 11.85 -7.99
C THR A 162 1.06 11.29 -7.55
N SER A 163 1.46 10.15 -8.13
CA SER A 163 2.77 9.52 -7.91
C SER A 163 4.00 10.34 -8.31
N ARG A 164 3.81 11.55 -8.87
CA ARG A 164 4.84 12.44 -9.42
C ARG A 164 4.67 13.86 -8.86
N GLY A 165 4.06 13.96 -7.68
CA GLY A 165 3.61 15.21 -7.11
C GLY A 165 2.24 15.68 -7.61
N PRO A 166 1.80 16.88 -7.21
CA PRO A 166 0.52 17.44 -7.61
C PRO A 166 0.41 17.65 -9.12
N ALA A 167 -0.78 17.39 -9.65
CA ALA A 167 -1.09 17.63 -11.05
C ALA A 167 -2.41 18.38 -11.21
N THR A 168 -2.44 19.35 -12.12
CA THR A 168 -3.66 19.93 -12.67
C THR A 168 -4.22 18.97 -13.71
N VAL A 169 -5.47 18.54 -13.51
CA VAL A 169 -6.16 17.58 -14.38
C VAL A 169 -7.50 18.13 -14.86
N PRO A 170 -7.96 17.73 -16.06
CA PRO A 170 -9.29 18.05 -16.52
C PRO A 170 -10.35 17.46 -15.58
N ALA A 171 -11.37 18.24 -15.27
CA ALA A 171 -12.45 17.86 -14.38
C ALA A 171 -13.81 18.38 -14.86
N TRP A 172 -14.86 17.60 -14.62
CA TRP A 172 -16.22 18.11 -14.71
C TRP A 172 -16.58 18.77 -13.38
N LEU A 173 -16.95 20.04 -13.47
CA LEU A 173 -17.42 20.86 -12.36
C LEU A 173 -18.94 20.78 -12.35
N PHE A 174 -19.47 19.90 -11.51
CA PHE A 174 -20.91 19.70 -11.33
C PHE A 174 -21.49 20.78 -10.44
N THR A 175 -22.53 21.46 -10.94
CA THR A 175 -23.31 22.43 -10.16
C THR A 175 -24.28 21.66 -9.31
N LEU A 176 -24.27 21.93 -8.00
CA LEU A 176 -25.21 21.35 -7.05
C LEU A 176 -26.31 22.36 -6.71
N ASP A 177 -27.54 21.89 -6.57
CA ASP A 177 -28.65 22.73 -6.14
C ASP A 177 -28.37 23.33 -4.76
N GLY A 178 -28.54 24.65 -4.63
CA GLY A 178 -28.22 25.37 -3.41
C GLY A 178 -26.74 25.67 -3.16
N TYR A 179 -25.80 25.28 -4.04
CA TYR A 179 -24.36 25.53 -3.86
C TYR A 179 -23.80 26.57 -4.83
N ALA A 180 -22.95 27.47 -4.31
CA ALA A 180 -22.23 28.45 -5.14
C ALA A 180 -20.98 27.85 -5.81
N GLU A 181 -20.26 26.98 -5.09
CA GLU A 181 -19.06 26.31 -5.57
C GLU A 181 -19.41 24.92 -6.11
N PRO A 182 -18.78 24.47 -7.21
CA PRO A 182 -19.10 23.17 -7.80
C PRO A 182 -18.44 22.01 -7.05
N LEU A 183 -19.06 20.84 -7.13
CA LEU A 183 -18.37 19.57 -6.90
C LEU A 183 -17.49 19.25 -8.12
N LYS A 184 -16.23 18.91 -7.88
CA LYS A 184 -15.27 18.63 -8.97
C LYS A 184 -15.06 17.13 -9.11
N ARG A 185 -15.10 16.60 -10.33
CA ARG A 185 -14.81 15.19 -10.60
C ARG A 185 -13.81 15.06 -11.74
N VAL A 186 -12.72 14.33 -11.52
CA VAL A 186 -11.70 14.07 -12.55
C VAL A 186 -12.35 13.50 -13.81
N ALA A 187 -12.00 14.07 -14.97
CA ALA A 187 -12.54 13.75 -16.29
C ALA A 187 -11.60 12.89 -17.15
N VAL A 188 -10.55 12.31 -16.57
CA VAL A 188 -9.62 11.40 -17.24
C VAL A 188 -9.47 10.11 -16.45
N LYS A 189 -9.22 9.00 -17.15
CA LYS A 189 -8.96 7.71 -16.48
C LYS A 189 -7.48 7.62 -16.07
N PRO A 190 -7.17 6.97 -14.94
CA PRO A 190 -5.80 6.58 -14.61
C PRO A 190 -5.14 5.78 -15.74
N SER A 191 -3.82 5.91 -15.86
CA SER A 191 -3.04 5.05 -16.76
C SER A 191 -3.10 3.59 -16.29
N LYS A 192 -2.98 2.66 -17.26
CA LYS A 192 -2.91 1.23 -16.95
C LYS A 192 -1.72 0.95 -16.05
N LEU A 193 -1.94 0.15 -15.01
CA LEU A 193 -0.87 -0.29 -14.12
C LEU A 193 0.08 -1.25 -14.86
N PRO A 194 1.41 -1.07 -14.73
CA PRO A 194 2.36 -2.02 -15.28
C PRO A 194 2.29 -3.35 -14.53
N LYS A 195 2.72 -4.45 -15.16
CA LYS A 195 2.94 -5.70 -14.42
C LYS A 195 4.18 -5.53 -13.53
N PRO A 196 4.11 -5.85 -12.22
CA PRO A 196 5.29 -5.81 -11.37
C PRO A 196 6.40 -6.74 -11.90
N PRO A 197 7.67 -6.30 -11.89
CA PRO A 197 8.80 -7.10 -12.36
C PRO A 197 9.16 -8.22 -11.39
N ILE A 198 8.65 -8.17 -10.16
CA ILE A 198 8.83 -9.16 -9.11
C ILE A 198 7.48 -9.42 -8.43
N GLY A 199 7.19 -10.69 -8.16
CA GLY A 199 5.95 -11.10 -7.52
C GLY A 199 5.93 -10.85 -6.02
N GLN A 200 4.76 -11.03 -5.43
CA GLN A 200 4.59 -11.09 -3.97
C GLN A 200 5.41 -12.23 -3.38
N LEU A 201 5.76 -12.13 -2.10
CA LEU A 201 6.29 -13.27 -1.36
C LEU A 201 5.19 -14.33 -1.21
N GLU A 202 5.55 -15.60 -1.39
CA GLU A 202 4.69 -16.71 -1.00
C GLU A 202 4.52 -16.70 0.52
N GLU A 203 3.29 -16.92 1.00
CA GLU A 203 3.02 -17.01 2.43
C GLU A 203 3.72 -18.24 3.05
N SER A 204 4.93 -18.03 3.53
CA SER A 204 5.78 -18.99 4.24
C SER A 204 6.70 -18.16 5.13
N PRO A 205 6.97 -18.58 6.38
CA PRO A 205 7.02 -17.66 7.53
C PRO A 205 7.90 -16.45 7.22
N THR A 206 7.23 -15.33 6.92
CA THR A 206 7.85 -14.04 6.66
C THR A 206 7.33 -13.06 7.70
N GLU A 207 8.24 -12.27 8.24
CA GLU A 207 7.92 -11.16 9.15
C GLU A 207 7.24 -9.99 8.43
N LEU A 208 7.36 -9.94 7.10
CA LEU A 208 6.81 -8.88 6.29
C LEU A 208 5.28 -8.99 6.16
N LYS A 209 4.62 -7.84 6.15
CA LYS A 209 3.18 -7.67 5.93
C LYS A 209 2.93 -6.78 4.72
N GLU A 210 1.83 -7.01 4.02
CA GLU A 210 1.34 -6.08 2.98
C GLU A 210 0.99 -4.73 3.62
N LEU A 211 1.28 -3.65 2.90
CA LEU A 211 0.80 -2.30 3.17
C LEU A 211 -0.54 -2.07 2.48
N PRO A 212 -1.64 -1.92 3.23
CA PRO A 212 -2.98 -1.78 2.66
C PRO A 212 -3.15 -0.54 1.79
N ARG A 213 -2.57 0.59 2.21
CA ARG A 213 -2.58 1.82 1.41
C ARG A 213 -1.55 2.85 1.86
N MET A 214 -1.16 3.70 0.92
CA MET A 214 -0.55 4.99 1.20
C MET A 214 -1.65 6.01 1.51
N VAL A 215 -1.44 6.84 2.53
CA VAL A 215 -2.40 7.85 3.00
C VAL A 215 -2.05 9.21 2.43
N GLU A 216 -0.81 9.65 2.59
CA GLU A 216 -0.35 10.98 2.17
C GLU A 216 1.17 11.03 2.05
N VAL A 217 1.65 12.05 1.35
CA VAL A 217 3.05 12.48 1.35
C VAL A 217 3.06 13.94 1.80
N SER A 218 3.96 14.31 2.71
CA SER A 218 4.09 15.71 3.17
C SER A 218 4.48 16.64 2.02
N GLU A 219 4.18 17.93 2.17
CA GLU A 219 4.46 18.96 1.15
C GLU A 219 5.95 19.03 0.78
N ASP A 220 6.85 18.87 1.76
CA ASP A 220 8.30 18.81 1.53
C ASP A 220 8.78 17.49 0.93
N GLY A 221 7.88 16.52 0.74
CA GLY A 221 8.15 15.19 0.21
C GLY A 221 8.94 14.29 1.15
N ARG A 222 9.21 14.68 2.40
CA ARG A 222 10.11 13.96 3.32
C ARG A 222 9.40 13.02 4.28
N THR A 223 8.08 13.04 4.34
CA THR A 223 7.30 12.12 5.18
C THR A 223 6.27 11.41 4.31
N VAL A 224 6.29 10.08 4.34
CA VAL A 224 5.24 9.24 3.76
C VAL A 224 4.41 8.66 4.89
N THR A 225 3.11 8.88 4.87
CA THR A 225 2.18 8.23 5.81
C THR A 225 1.53 7.04 5.11
N VAL A 226 1.65 5.86 5.70
CA VAL A 226 1.00 4.63 5.23
C VAL A 226 0.06 4.08 6.30
N GLU A 227 -0.95 3.34 5.88
CA GLU A 227 -1.66 2.44 6.78
C GLU A 227 -0.88 1.13 6.87
N ALA A 228 -0.81 0.54 8.05
CA ALA A 228 -0.23 -0.78 8.28
C ALA A 228 -1.11 -1.57 9.26
N HIS A 229 -1.25 -2.86 9.00
CA HIS A 229 -2.04 -3.76 9.84
C HIS A 229 -1.20 -4.38 10.96
N HIS A 230 -1.87 -4.67 12.08
CA HIS A 230 -1.32 -5.38 13.22
C HIS A 230 -2.45 -6.05 14.04
N GLY A 231 -2.11 -6.85 15.03
CA GLY A 231 -3.02 -7.46 16.00
C GLY A 231 -3.13 -6.67 17.31
N SER A 232 -4.15 -7.02 18.09
CA SER A 232 -4.41 -6.45 19.43
C SER A 232 -3.35 -6.77 20.49
N CYS A 233 -2.59 -7.84 20.30
CA CYS A 233 -1.64 -8.37 21.30
C CYS A 233 -0.18 -8.06 20.99
N ASP A 234 0.07 -7.19 20.02
CA ASP A 234 1.40 -6.78 19.61
C ASP A 234 1.65 -5.30 19.88
N ASP A 235 2.90 -4.85 19.72
CA ASP A 235 3.30 -3.47 20.00
C ASP A 235 3.09 -2.55 18.79
N GLY A 236 2.25 -2.96 17.85
CA GLY A 236 1.89 -2.22 16.65
C GLY A 236 2.82 -2.48 15.46
N PRO A 237 2.43 -1.94 14.29
CA PRO A 237 3.23 -2.08 13.09
C PRO A 237 4.49 -1.24 13.17
N ARG A 238 5.51 -1.65 12.42
CA ARG A 238 6.75 -0.92 12.14
C ARG A 238 6.94 -0.88 10.63
N VAL A 239 7.34 0.26 10.10
CA VAL A 239 7.62 0.41 8.67
C VAL A 239 9.00 1.03 8.52
N GLN A 240 9.88 0.33 7.80
CA GLN A 240 11.21 0.81 7.45
C GLN A 240 11.27 1.13 5.96
N ALA A 241 12.14 2.08 5.57
CA ALA A 241 12.37 2.45 4.18
C ALA A 241 13.78 2.07 3.73
N LEU A 242 13.88 1.49 2.54
CA LEU A 242 15.11 1.43 1.75
C LEU A 242 14.99 2.46 0.63
N GLU A 243 15.84 3.49 0.65
CA GLU A 243 15.85 4.55 -0.38
C GLU A 243 16.89 4.30 -1.46
N THR A 244 16.46 4.39 -2.71
CA THR A 244 17.34 4.47 -3.88
C THR A 244 17.12 5.79 -4.61
N ASP A 245 17.83 6.00 -5.71
CA ASP A 245 17.58 7.13 -6.61
C ASP A 245 16.25 7.02 -7.35
N GLY A 246 15.73 5.80 -7.54
CA GLY A 246 14.53 5.54 -8.35
C GLY A 246 13.29 5.13 -7.56
N SER A 247 13.45 4.70 -6.30
CA SER A 247 12.40 4.09 -5.49
C SER A 247 12.62 4.26 -3.98
N VAL A 248 11.54 4.10 -3.23
CA VAL A 248 11.52 3.95 -1.78
C VAL A 248 10.78 2.66 -1.49
N VAL A 249 11.48 1.62 -1.02
CA VAL A 249 10.85 0.33 -0.70
C VAL A 249 10.50 0.29 0.78
N LEU A 250 9.22 0.13 1.08
CA LEU A 250 8.70 0.08 2.43
C LEU A 250 8.55 -1.38 2.89
N SER A 251 9.17 -1.69 4.02
CA SER A 251 9.09 -2.98 4.70
C SER A 251 8.22 -2.86 5.94
N ALA A 252 6.97 -3.32 5.86
CA ALA A 252 6.08 -3.38 7.01
C ALA A 252 6.28 -4.68 7.79
N THR A 253 6.40 -4.56 9.10
CA THR A 253 6.54 -5.67 10.07
C THR A 253 5.66 -5.38 11.27
N VAL A 254 5.48 -6.36 12.14
CA VAL A 254 4.76 -6.21 13.41
C VAL A 254 5.77 -6.38 14.53
N ALA A 255 5.87 -5.39 15.43
CA ALA A 255 6.69 -5.55 16.62
C ALA A 255 5.99 -6.51 17.58
N GLY A 256 6.70 -7.54 18.04
CA GLY A 256 6.14 -8.46 19.05
C GLY A 256 5.70 -7.71 20.30
N GLY A 257 4.67 -8.23 20.98
CA GLY A 257 4.19 -7.72 22.26
C GLY A 257 4.49 -8.68 23.41
N ASN A 258 4.51 -8.17 24.64
CA ASN A 258 4.65 -8.98 25.86
C ASN A 258 3.31 -9.50 26.37
N TYR A 259 2.40 -9.86 25.47
CA TYR A 259 1.06 -10.29 25.83
C TYR A 259 1.07 -11.75 26.32
N GLU A 260 0.53 -11.97 27.52
CA GLU A 260 0.34 -13.31 28.07
C GLU A 260 -1.10 -13.80 27.82
N GLY A 261 -1.24 -14.98 27.21
CA GLY A 261 -2.53 -15.64 26.99
C GLY A 261 -2.89 -15.81 25.51
N ALA A 262 -4.12 -16.23 25.25
CA ALA A 262 -4.64 -16.36 23.89
C ALA A 262 -4.92 -14.96 23.32
N CYS A 263 -4.43 -14.72 22.10
CA CYS A 263 -4.73 -13.49 21.37
C CYS A 263 -6.02 -13.64 20.55
N ASP A 264 -6.86 -12.62 20.53
CA ASP A 264 -8.01 -12.56 19.63
C ASP A 264 -7.57 -12.30 18.19
N ALA A 265 -8.39 -12.72 17.23
CA ALA A 265 -8.09 -12.58 15.80
C ALA A 265 -8.41 -11.17 15.25
N ALA A 266 -8.27 -10.14 16.09
CA ALA A 266 -8.54 -8.76 15.68
C ALA A 266 -7.44 -8.24 14.75
N MET A 267 -7.83 -7.75 13.58
CA MET A 267 -6.97 -7.00 12.68
C MET A 267 -7.22 -5.51 12.87
N LEU A 268 -6.20 -4.81 13.37
CA LEU A 268 -6.20 -3.38 13.59
C LEU A 268 -5.36 -2.69 12.51
N ALA A 269 -5.72 -1.46 12.18
CA ALA A 269 -5.01 -0.62 11.22
C ALA A 269 -4.49 0.64 11.90
N LYS A 270 -3.22 0.99 11.64
CA LYS A 270 -2.59 2.19 12.19
C LYS A 270 -1.88 2.99 11.11
N LYS A 271 -2.01 4.32 11.16
CA LYS A 271 -1.20 5.23 10.35
C LYS A 271 0.23 5.29 10.88
N VAL A 272 1.20 4.98 10.04
CA VAL A 272 2.64 5.03 10.34
C VAL A 272 3.28 6.09 9.47
N LYS A 273 4.04 7.01 10.10
CA LYS A 273 4.83 8.02 9.40
C LYS A 273 6.24 7.51 9.18
N VAL A 274 6.69 7.48 7.94
CA VAL A 274 8.03 7.10 7.52
C VAL A 274 8.75 8.36 7.07
N THR A 275 9.86 8.70 7.75
CA THR A 275 10.69 9.85 7.38
C THR A 275 11.71 9.40 6.34
N LEU A 276 11.90 10.21 5.30
CA LEU A 276 12.83 9.99 4.22
C LEU A 276 14.05 10.92 4.34
N ASP A 277 15.22 10.41 3.98
CA ASP A 277 16.49 11.13 3.93
C ASP A 277 16.48 12.22 2.85
N ARG A 278 15.74 11.99 1.76
CA ARG A 278 15.53 12.95 0.67
C ARG A 278 14.04 13.09 0.33
N PRO A 279 13.61 14.22 -0.26
CA PRO A 279 12.24 14.35 -0.77
C PRO A 279 11.88 13.22 -1.75
N LEU A 280 10.64 12.75 -1.71
CA LEU A 280 10.17 11.64 -2.55
C LEU A 280 10.40 11.91 -4.05
N GLY A 281 10.02 13.09 -4.54
CA GLY A 281 10.14 13.45 -5.96
C GLY A 281 9.39 12.46 -6.86
N ASP A 282 10.01 12.05 -7.97
CA ASP A 282 9.46 11.08 -8.93
C ASP A 282 9.74 9.60 -8.54
N ARG A 283 10.22 9.35 -7.32
CA ARG A 283 10.56 8.00 -6.85
C ARG A 283 9.30 7.20 -6.55
N ILE A 284 9.37 5.91 -6.87
CA ILE A 284 8.25 4.98 -6.69
C ILE A 284 8.23 4.47 -5.26
N ILE A 285 7.12 4.61 -4.55
CA ILE A 285 6.91 3.96 -3.24
C ILE A 285 6.46 2.53 -3.48
N LEU A 286 7.28 1.56 -3.09
CA LEU A 286 7.08 0.14 -3.32
C LEU A 286 6.82 -0.60 -2.01
N ASP A 287 5.98 -1.62 -2.05
CA ASP A 287 5.75 -2.56 -0.97
C ASP A 287 6.76 -3.72 -1.07
N ALA A 288 7.54 -3.97 -0.02
CA ALA A 288 8.51 -5.07 0.01
C ALA A 288 7.85 -6.46 -0.05
N PHE A 289 6.69 -6.66 0.59
CA PHE A 289 5.94 -7.91 0.58
C PHE A 289 5.36 -8.17 -0.82
N MET A 290 4.63 -7.20 -1.38
CA MET A 290 3.92 -7.36 -2.66
C MET A 290 4.81 -7.20 -3.90
N GLY A 291 5.97 -6.53 -3.78
CA GLY A 291 6.86 -6.27 -4.90
C GLY A 291 6.31 -5.26 -5.92
N ARG A 292 5.32 -4.46 -5.54
CA ARG A 292 4.60 -3.50 -6.40
C ARG A 292 4.39 -2.16 -5.68
N PRO A 293 4.02 -1.08 -6.37
CA PRO A 293 3.70 0.19 -5.75
C PRO A 293 2.61 0.06 -4.69
N VAL A 294 2.79 0.73 -3.55
CA VAL A 294 1.80 0.77 -2.49
C VAL A 294 0.52 1.38 -3.06
N PRO A 295 -0.64 0.70 -2.98
CA PRO A 295 -1.86 1.23 -3.54
C PRO A 295 -2.24 2.54 -2.83
N TYR A 296 -2.78 3.46 -3.61
CA TYR A 296 -3.54 4.57 -3.07
C TYR A 296 -5.02 4.20 -3.13
N ALA A 297 -5.72 4.29 -2.01
CA ALA A 297 -7.16 4.11 -1.98
C ALA A 297 -7.79 5.24 -1.15
N PRO A 298 -8.55 6.17 -1.76
CA PRO A 298 -9.62 6.81 -1.04
C PRO A 298 -10.73 5.76 -0.80
N PRO A 299 -11.54 5.88 0.26
CA PRO A 299 -12.54 4.87 0.63
C PRO A 299 -13.56 4.51 -0.46
N SER A 300 -13.70 5.29 -1.53
CA SER A 300 -14.83 5.17 -2.45
C SER A 300 -14.51 5.06 -3.96
N TRP A 301 -13.28 4.98 -4.47
CA TRP A 301 -13.04 4.54 -5.87
C TRP A 301 -12.53 3.09 -5.86
N PRO A 302 -13.02 2.16 -6.70
CA PRO A 302 -12.19 1.04 -7.12
C PRO A 302 -10.85 1.58 -7.60
N SER A 303 -9.83 1.43 -6.75
CA SER A 303 -8.43 1.59 -7.11
C SER A 303 -8.20 0.76 -8.37
N ALA A 304 -7.36 1.24 -9.29
CA ALA A 304 -6.91 0.39 -10.38
C ALA A 304 -6.41 -0.93 -9.76
N SER A 305 -7.10 -2.03 -10.05
CA SER A 305 -6.72 -3.31 -9.50
C SER A 305 -5.47 -3.78 -10.23
N TRP A 306 -4.44 -4.10 -9.45
CA TRP A 306 -3.30 -4.83 -9.97
C TRP A 306 -3.82 -6.21 -10.42
N SER A 307 -3.67 -6.53 -11.71
CA SER A 307 -3.96 -7.84 -12.29
C SER A 307 -2.72 -8.73 -12.28
#